data_AF-A0A510V0T4-F1
#
_entry.id   AF-A0A510V0T4-F1
#
_cell.length_a   1.000
_cell.length_b   1.000
_cell.length_c   1.000
_cell.angle_alpha   90.00
_cell.angle_beta   90.00
_cell.angle_gamma   90.00
#
_symmetry.space_group_name_H-M   'P 1'
#
loop_
_entity.id
_entity.type
_entity.pdbx_description
1 polymer ?
#
loop_
_entity_poly.entity_id
_entity_poly.type
_entity_poly.pdbx_seq_one_letter_code
_entity_poly.pdbx_strand_id
1 'polypeptide(L)'
;MSDHREPPMTKEDFVRALADVPGAGPVIDEHYKDMEGELLGHLLMADMQRFAEDLHRRGDTDTLHLLLAVVDAGLRTGDEYLVNAVEVSFVENTLVWDPAFAGFISAWPAALQAVADSQGRWKPPTS
;
A
#
# COMPACT_ATOMS: atom_id res chain seq x y z
N MET A 1 -4.66 29.47 19.89
CA MET A 1 -4.58 28.97 18.51
C MET A 1 -4.66 27.46 18.62
N SER A 2 -5.84 26.90 18.45
CA SER A 2 -5.99 25.44 18.44
C SER A 2 -5.31 24.93 17.17
N ASP A 3 -4.28 24.10 17.33
CA ASP A 3 -3.62 23.39 16.24
C ASP A 3 -4.66 22.43 15.65
N HIS A 4 -5.40 22.87 14.63
CA HIS A 4 -6.32 22.02 13.87
C HIS A 4 -5.48 21.18 12.91
N ARG A 5 -4.76 20.19 13.44
CA ARG A 5 -4.32 19.08 12.60
C ARG A 5 -5.55 18.27 12.24
N GLU A 6 -5.69 17.97 10.96
CA GLU A 6 -6.67 17.00 10.49
C GLU A 6 -6.48 15.68 11.26
N PRO A 7 -7.58 14.98 11.60
CA PRO A 7 -7.46 13.67 12.21
C PRO A 7 -6.71 12.72 11.27
N PRO A 8 -5.91 11.80 11.81
CA PRO A 8 -5.20 10.82 10.99
C PRO A 8 -6.19 9.94 10.23
N MET A 9 -5.81 9.51 9.04
CA MET A 9 -6.58 8.55 8.24
C MET A 9 -6.69 7.23 9.00
N THR A 10 -7.92 6.76 9.21
CA THR A 10 -8.19 5.46 9.82
C THR A 10 -8.18 4.35 8.77
N LYS A 11 -8.22 3.10 9.23
CA LYS A 11 -8.43 1.94 8.33
C LYS A 11 -9.75 2.03 7.54
N GLU A 12 -10.82 2.59 8.13
CA GLU A 12 -12.10 2.75 7.43
C GLU A 12 -12.01 3.83 6.35
N ASP A 13 -11.33 4.94 6.62
CA ASP A 13 -11.10 5.99 5.61
C ASP A 13 -10.22 5.47 4.47
N PHE A 14 -9.23 4.64 4.79
CA PHE A 14 -8.38 3.96 3.82
C PHE A 14 -9.19 3.01 2.90
N VAL A 15 -10.07 2.17 3.47
CA VAL A 15 -10.96 1.30 2.66
C VAL A 15 -11.86 2.11 1.73
N ARG A 16 -12.40 3.26 2.20
CA ARG A 16 -13.21 4.14 1.35
C ARG A 16 -12.41 4.69 0.18
N ALA A 17 -11.17 5.12 0.43
CA ALA A 17 -10.28 5.60 -0.64
C ALA A 17 -9.90 4.48 -1.62
N LEU A 18 -9.69 3.25 -1.13
CA LEU A 18 -9.42 2.10 -1.98
C LEU A 18 -10.62 1.74 -2.86
N ALA A 19 -11.85 1.92 -2.39
CA ALA A 19 -13.06 1.60 -3.16
C ALA A 19 -13.18 2.43 -4.46
N ASP A 20 -12.53 3.60 -4.52
CA ASP A 20 -12.47 4.43 -5.73
C ASP A 20 -11.40 3.96 -6.73
N VAL A 21 -10.52 3.03 -6.35
CA VAL A 21 -9.51 2.46 -7.24
C VAL A 21 -10.15 1.39 -8.13
N PRO A 22 -10.05 1.50 -9.46
CA PRO A 22 -10.60 0.50 -10.38
C PRO A 22 -10.13 -0.92 -10.06
N GLY A 23 -11.07 -1.85 -9.86
CA GLY A 23 -10.75 -3.25 -9.60
C GLY A 23 -10.35 -3.60 -8.15
N ALA A 24 -10.23 -2.62 -7.25
CA ALA A 24 -9.96 -2.90 -5.84
C ALA A 24 -11.19 -3.43 -5.09
N GLY A 25 -12.40 -3.04 -5.50
CA GLY A 25 -13.67 -3.47 -4.89
C GLY A 25 -13.78 -4.99 -4.68
N PRO A 26 -13.58 -5.83 -5.73
CA PRO A 26 -13.58 -7.28 -5.57
C PRO A 26 -12.57 -7.82 -4.56
N VAL A 27 -11.39 -7.21 -4.43
CA VAL A 27 -10.37 -7.62 -3.47
C VAL A 27 -10.79 -7.26 -2.04
N ILE A 28 -11.43 -6.09 -1.84
CA ILE A 28 -12.02 -5.68 -0.57
C ILE A 28 -13.16 -6.62 -0.17
N ASP A 29 -14.04 -6.95 -1.11
CA ASP A 29 -15.17 -7.86 -0.87
C ASP A 29 -14.70 -9.28 -0.49
N GLU A 30 -13.68 -9.80 -1.20
CA GLU A 30 -13.06 -11.08 -0.89
C GLU A 30 -12.40 -11.06 0.49
N HIS A 31 -11.68 -9.99 0.84
CA HIS A 31 -11.11 -9.80 2.17
C HIS A 31 -12.17 -9.90 3.27
N TYR A 32 -13.25 -9.14 3.17
CA TYR A 32 -14.33 -9.20 4.17
C TYR A 32 -14.97 -10.58 4.23
N LYS A 33 -15.12 -11.28 3.11
CA LYS A 33 -15.66 -12.63 3.09
C LYS A 33 -14.73 -13.62 3.82
N ASP A 34 -13.44 -13.55 3.56
CA ASP A 34 -12.45 -14.47 4.13
C ASP A 34 -12.21 -14.20 5.62
N MET A 35 -12.42 -12.95 6.06
CA MET A 35 -12.27 -12.52 7.46
C MET A 35 -13.60 -12.48 8.23
N GLU A 36 -14.61 -13.23 7.78
CA GLU A 36 -15.92 -13.34 8.45
C GLU A 36 -16.62 -11.97 8.72
N GLY A 37 -16.40 -11.00 7.84
CA GLY A 37 -16.93 -9.63 7.92
C GLY A 37 -16.05 -8.65 8.68
N GLU A 38 -14.87 -9.05 9.15
CA GLU A 38 -13.94 -8.18 9.88
C GLU A 38 -12.97 -7.44 8.96
N LEU A 39 -12.63 -6.20 9.34
CA LEU A 39 -11.57 -5.42 8.69
C LEU A 39 -10.24 -5.61 9.42
N LEU A 40 -9.42 -6.52 8.90
CA LEU A 40 -8.08 -6.82 9.41
C LEU A 40 -7.04 -6.09 8.56
N GLY A 41 -6.61 -4.91 9.01
CA GLY A 41 -5.84 -3.95 8.20
C GLY A 41 -4.52 -4.49 7.63
N HIS A 42 -3.76 -5.28 8.41
CA HIS A 42 -2.54 -5.92 7.89
C HIS A 42 -2.83 -6.91 6.75
N LEU A 43 -3.90 -7.69 6.88
CA LEU A 43 -4.25 -8.68 5.86
C LEU A 43 -4.78 -7.99 4.61
N LEU A 44 -5.64 -6.96 4.76
CA LEU A 44 -6.11 -6.16 3.64
C LEU A 44 -4.93 -5.49 2.91
N MET A 45 -3.96 -4.96 3.65
CA MET A 45 -2.77 -4.34 3.04
C MET A 45 -1.93 -5.35 2.26
N ALA A 46 -1.81 -6.59 2.75
CA ALA A 46 -1.16 -7.66 2.00
C ALA A 46 -1.95 -8.05 0.74
N ASP A 47 -3.28 -8.05 0.80
CA ASP A 47 -4.14 -8.28 -0.37
C ASP A 47 -3.98 -7.15 -1.42
N MET A 48 -3.92 -5.89 -0.97
CA MET A 48 -3.63 -4.75 -1.84
C MET A 48 -2.22 -4.79 -2.43
N GLN A 49 -1.22 -5.30 -1.71
CA GLN A 49 0.12 -5.49 -2.24
C GLN A 49 0.12 -6.50 -3.38
N ARG A 50 -0.54 -7.65 -3.21
CA ARG A 50 -0.67 -8.66 -4.28
C ARG A 50 -1.42 -8.12 -5.48
N PHE A 51 -2.45 -7.32 -5.23
CA PHE A 51 -3.16 -6.63 -6.31
C PHE A 51 -2.25 -5.65 -7.05
N ALA A 52 -1.49 -4.80 -6.34
CA ALA A 52 -0.52 -3.88 -6.93
C ALA A 52 0.54 -4.60 -7.78
N GLU A 53 1.02 -5.75 -7.31
CA GLU A 53 1.97 -6.59 -8.06
C GLU A 53 1.34 -7.16 -9.35
N ASP A 54 0.08 -7.61 -9.32
CA ASP A 54 -0.65 -8.02 -10.54
C ASP A 54 -0.80 -6.86 -11.53
N LEU A 55 -1.19 -5.67 -11.05
CA LEU A 55 -1.30 -4.46 -11.86
C LEU A 55 0.04 -4.14 -12.53
N HIS A 56 1.15 -4.22 -11.78
CA HIS A 56 2.48 -3.99 -12.32
C HIS A 56 2.85 -5.04 -13.39
N ARG A 57 2.66 -6.32 -13.09
CA ARG A 57 2.99 -7.43 -13.99
C ARG A 57 2.21 -7.36 -15.30
N ARG A 58 0.96 -6.91 -15.29
CA ARG A 58 0.12 -6.76 -16.49
C ARG A 58 0.32 -5.42 -17.22
N GLY A 59 1.13 -4.51 -16.66
CA GLY A 59 1.39 -3.18 -17.24
C GLY A 59 0.23 -2.20 -17.10
N ASP A 60 -0.68 -2.40 -16.15
CA ASP A 60 -1.79 -1.48 -15.86
C ASP A 60 -1.30 -0.33 -14.98
N THR A 61 -0.59 0.59 -15.60
CA THR A 61 0.11 1.69 -14.91
C THR A 61 -0.84 2.69 -14.28
N ASP A 62 -2.00 2.94 -14.89
CA ASP A 62 -2.93 3.96 -14.42
C ASP A 62 -3.61 3.51 -13.12
N THR A 63 -4.12 2.28 -13.09
CA THR A 63 -4.72 1.70 -11.88
C THR A 63 -3.67 1.54 -10.78
N LEU A 64 -2.45 1.10 -11.15
CA LEU A 64 -1.35 0.97 -10.20
C LEU A 64 -1.00 2.32 -9.55
N HIS A 65 -0.96 3.40 -10.34
CA HIS A 65 -0.69 4.74 -9.82
C HIS A 65 -1.76 5.17 -8.80
N LEU A 66 -3.04 4.97 -9.13
CA LEU A 66 -4.14 5.32 -8.23
C LEU A 66 -4.07 4.54 -6.92
N LEU A 67 -3.81 3.23 -6.99
CA LEU A 67 -3.64 2.39 -5.81
C LEU A 67 -2.46 2.86 -4.94
N LEU A 68 -1.29 3.08 -5.55
CA LEU A 68 -0.09 3.51 -4.83
C LEU A 68 -0.25 4.90 -4.22
N ALA A 69 -1.04 5.79 -4.82
CA ALA A 69 -1.36 7.09 -4.24
C ALA A 69 -2.17 6.96 -2.94
N VAL A 70 -3.11 6.01 -2.88
CA VAL A 70 -3.87 5.71 -1.65
C VAL A 70 -2.96 5.10 -0.58
N VAL A 71 -2.09 4.15 -0.96
CA VAL A 71 -1.10 3.54 -0.03
C VAL A 71 -0.12 4.59 0.52
N ASP A 72 0.37 5.50 -0.32
CA ASP A 72 1.23 6.62 0.09
C ASP A 72 0.52 7.59 1.04
N ALA A 73 -0.77 7.89 0.79
CA ALA A 73 -1.57 8.69 1.72
C ALA A 73 -1.73 8.00 3.08
N GLY A 74 -1.98 6.68 3.09
CA GLY A 74 -2.02 5.87 4.30
C GLY A 74 -0.71 5.89 5.08
N LEU A 75 0.43 5.83 4.39
CA LEU A 75 1.75 5.95 5.04
C LEU A 75 2.00 7.33 5.65
N ARG A 76 1.60 8.41 4.97
CA ARG A 76 1.94 9.78 5.40
C ARG A 76 0.96 10.36 6.43
N THR A 77 -0.30 9.95 6.36
CA THR A 77 -1.38 10.59 7.12
C THR A 77 -2.17 9.62 7.99
N GLY A 78 -1.88 8.31 7.89
CA GLY A 78 -2.53 7.27 8.67
C GLY A 78 -2.25 7.37 10.17
N ASP A 79 -3.11 6.72 10.95
CA ASP A 79 -2.81 6.41 12.34
C ASP A 79 -1.64 5.40 12.43
N GLU A 80 -1.09 5.22 13.64
CA GLU A 80 0.08 4.35 13.85
C GLU A 80 -0.16 2.91 13.35
N TYR A 81 -1.40 2.44 13.40
CA TYR A 81 -1.76 1.10 12.94
C TYR A 81 -1.76 1.01 11.41
N LEU A 82 -2.34 1.98 10.72
CA LEU A 82 -2.34 2.01 9.25
C LEU A 82 -0.94 2.22 8.69
N VAL A 83 -0.15 3.11 9.29
CA VAL A 83 1.26 3.32 8.94
C VAL A 83 2.04 2.01 9.07
N ASN A 84 1.90 1.32 10.21
CA ASN A 84 2.58 0.05 10.41
C ASN A 84 2.11 -1.04 9.44
N ALA A 85 0.83 -1.08 9.08
CA ALA A 85 0.32 -2.00 8.06
C ALA A 85 0.97 -1.74 6.70
N VAL A 86 1.16 -0.49 6.28
CA VAL A 86 1.87 -0.17 5.03
C VAL A 86 3.33 -0.65 5.09
N GLU A 87 4.06 -0.30 6.14
CA GLU A 87 5.48 -0.65 6.27
C GLU A 87 5.75 -2.17 6.23
N VAL A 88 4.91 -2.94 6.93
CA VAL A 88 5.11 -4.39 7.07
C VAL A 88 4.40 -5.16 5.96
N SER A 89 3.12 -4.88 5.76
CA SER A 89 2.26 -5.72 4.92
C SER A 89 2.22 -5.28 3.45
N PHE A 90 2.73 -4.08 3.12
CA PHE A 90 2.96 -3.67 1.74
C PHE A 90 4.45 -3.66 1.38
N VAL A 91 5.24 -2.87 2.12
CA VAL A 91 6.66 -2.64 1.77
C VAL A 91 7.49 -3.89 2.03
N GLU A 92 7.56 -4.38 3.28
CA GLU A 92 8.34 -5.59 3.57
C GLU A 92 7.81 -6.82 2.81
N ASN A 93 6.49 -6.94 2.68
CA ASN A 93 5.83 -8.05 1.98
C ASN A 93 6.18 -8.13 0.48
N THR A 94 6.62 -7.03 -0.14
CA THR A 94 7.10 -7.02 -1.54
C THR A 94 8.48 -7.68 -1.71
N LEU A 95 9.07 -8.22 -0.64
CA LEU A 95 10.40 -8.85 -0.68
C LEU A 95 11.44 -7.87 -1.22
N VAL A 96 11.50 -6.67 -0.64
CA VAL A 96 12.35 -5.54 -1.08
C VAL A 96 13.85 -5.86 -1.29
N TRP A 97 14.32 -7.00 -0.79
CA TRP A 97 15.67 -7.54 -1.02
C TRP A 97 15.87 -8.31 -2.32
N ASP A 98 14.79 -8.74 -2.96
CA ASP A 98 14.84 -9.55 -4.17
C ASP A 98 14.91 -8.64 -5.42
N PRO A 99 16.00 -8.73 -6.22
CA PRO A 99 16.15 -7.93 -7.44
C PRO A 99 15.01 -8.09 -8.44
N ALA A 100 14.26 -9.20 -8.41
CA ALA A 100 13.10 -9.39 -9.27
C ALA A 100 12.01 -8.33 -9.07
N PHE A 101 11.94 -7.73 -7.88
CA PHE A 101 10.95 -6.70 -7.53
C PHE A 101 11.47 -5.27 -7.74
N ALA A 102 12.73 -5.08 -8.18
CA ALA A 102 13.32 -3.75 -8.34
C ALA A 102 12.52 -2.86 -9.31
N GLY A 103 11.97 -3.44 -10.38
CA GLY A 103 11.11 -2.72 -11.33
C GLY A 103 9.78 -2.27 -10.71
N PHE A 104 9.18 -3.12 -9.88
CA PHE A 104 7.94 -2.80 -9.17
C PHE A 104 8.18 -1.71 -8.12
N ILE A 105 9.24 -1.82 -7.32
CA ILE A 105 9.58 -0.85 -6.29
C ILE A 105 9.94 0.51 -6.91
N SER A 106 10.59 0.53 -8.08
CA SER A 106 10.90 1.77 -8.81
C SER A 106 9.65 2.53 -9.27
N ALA A 107 8.49 1.86 -9.37
CA ALA A 107 7.21 2.49 -9.70
C ALA A 107 6.52 3.13 -8.48
N TRP A 108 7.01 2.90 -7.27
CA TRP A 108 6.39 3.40 -6.05
C TRP A 108 6.59 4.91 -5.85
N PRO A 109 5.67 5.60 -5.17
CA PRO A 109 5.91 6.91 -4.60
C PRO A 109 7.19 6.98 -3.73
N ALA A 110 7.83 8.15 -3.71
CA ALA A 110 9.12 8.35 -3.06
C ALA A 110 9.11 8.00 -1.55
N ALA A 111 8.00 8.21 -0.85
CA ALA A 111 7.91 7.87 0.57
C ALA A 111 7.99 6.35 0.80
N LEU A 112 7.32 5.55 -0.05
CA LEU A 112 7.39 4.09 0.03
C LEU A 112 8.79 3.57 -0.36
N GLN A 113 9.42 4.18 -1.36
CA GLN A 113 10.82 3.88 -1.71
C GLN A 113 11.76 4.16 -0.53
N ALA A 114 11.58 5.28 0.17
CA ALA A 114 12.37 5.62 1.35
C ALA A 114 12.20 4.61 2.50
N VAL A 115 11.00 4.08 2.71
CA VAL A 115 10.77 3.00 3.68
C VAL A 115 11.50 1.73 3.24
N ALA A 116 11.39 1.34 1.97
CA ALA A 116 12.08 0.16 1.42
C ALA A 116 13.62 0.26 1.58
N ASP A 117 14.18 1.45 1.34
CA ASP A 117 15.59 1.76 1.57
C ASP A 117 15.96 1.66 3.07
N SER A 118 15.13 2.23 3.96
CA SER A 118 15.38 2.21 5.41
C SER A 118 15.35 0.81 6.02
N GLN A 119 14.58 -0.11 5.41
CA GLN A 119 14.56 -1.52 5.80
C GLN A 119 15.86 -2.26 5.41
N GLY A 120 16.80 -1.58 4.72
CA GLY A 120 18.15 -2.06 4.43
C GLY A 120 18.20 -3.18 3.38
N ARG A 121 17.10 -3.38 2.67
CA ARG A 121 16.89 -4.53 1.79
C ARG A 121 16.81 -4.09 0.31
N TRP A 122 16.19 -2.95 0.00
CA TRP A 122 16.14 -2.42 -1.36
C TRP A 122 17.41 -1.64 -1.74
N LYS A 123 17.75 -1.69 -3.03
CA LYS A 123 18.75 -0.81 -3.66
C LYS A 123 18.20 -0.31 -4.99
N PRO A 124 18.19 1.00 -5.25
CA PRO A 124 17.71 1.52 -6.52
C PRO A 124 18.59 1.04 -7.68
N PRO A 125 18.03 0.88 -8.91
CA PRO A 125 18.83 0.56 -10.08
C PRO A 125 19.90 1.65 -10.30
N THR A 126 21.16 1.26 -10.46
CA THR A 126 22.22 2.21 -10.84
C THR A 126 21.96 2.69 -12.27
N SER A 127 21.74 3.99 -12.42
CA SER A 127 21.64 4.67 -13.73
C SER A 127 22.91 4.52 -14.57
#